data_AF-A0AAU3PZP3-F1
#
_entry.id   AF-A0AAU3PZP3-F1
#
_cell.length_a   1.000
_cell.length_b   1.000
_cell.length_c   1.000
_cell.angle_alpha   90.00
_cell.angle_beta   90.00
_cell.angle_gamma   90.00
#
_symmetry.space_group_name_H-M   'P 1'
#
loop_
_entity.id
_entity.type
_entity.pdbx_description
1 polymer ?
#
loop_
_entity_poly.entity_id
_entity_poly.type
_entity_poly.pdbx_seq_one_letter_code
_entity_poly.pdbx_strand_id
1 'polypeptide(L)'
;MSRRIPVLVAVISATVLANTGCVSIAAPDKQSDAATCVSEFHLGDTEGPLGSMFKFSDRAIDAAAAGTSTTFRELTRSVGWRDDWDRVVDVPQDITAAELDRRAGTAGVCWKSLPRRTGSEYDGPRHGYYLFLNGNQPIQSTPWFDPGQRPFDFQGRDQIFADTPLVRAGSTALRPE
;
A
#
# COMPACT_ATOMS: atom_id res chain seq x y z
N MET A 1 76.00 -53.38 -8.68
CA MET A 1 75.66 -53.19 -7.25
C MET A 1 74.89 -51.89 -7.09
N SER A 2 73.88 -51.95 -6.23
CA SER A 2 72.69 -51.08 -6.09
C SER A 2 72.86 -49.60 -5.73
N ARG A 3 71.92 -48.80 -6.29
CA ARG A 3 71.19 -47.62 -5.72
C ARG A 3 72.03 -46.35 -5.44
N ARG A 4 71.56 -45.11 -5.66
CA ARG A 4 70.29 -44.48 -5.22
C ARG A 4 69.94 -43.26 -6.08
N ILE A 5 68.64 -43.01 -6.21
CA ILE A 5 68.00 -41.81 -6.79
C ILE A 5 68.04 -40.66 -5.75
N PRO A 6 68.12 -39.39 -6.19
CA PRO A 6 67.31 -38.36 -5.58
C PRO A 6 66.49 -37.55 -6.61
N VAL A 7 65.21 -37.44 -6.30
CA VAL A 7 64.20 -36.59 -6.95
C VAL A 7 64.51 -35.14 -6.61
N LEU A 8 64.55 -34.27 -7.62
CA LEU A 8 64.69 -32.82 -7.43
C LEU A 8 63.45 -32.14 -8.01
N VAL A 9 62.58 -31.69 -7.09
CA VAL A 9 61.38 -30.90 -7.34
C VAL A 9 61.81 -29.47 -7.62
N ALA A 10 61.57 -28.99 -8.84
CA ALA A 10 61.79 -27.59 -9.20
C ALA A 10 60.57 -26.76 -8.77
N VAL A 11 60.77 -25.98 -7.71
CA VAL A 11 59.84 -24.99 -7.18
C VAL A 11 59.87 -23.76 -8.11
N ILE A 12 58.75 -23.43 -8.73
CA ILE A 12 58.58 -22.22 -9.54
C ILE A 12 58.29 -21.06 -8.58
N SER A 13 59.30 -20.20 -8.39
CA SER A 13 59.20 -18.98 -7.58
C SER A 13 58.45 -17.88 -8.32
N ALA A 14 57.53 -17.27 -7.57
CA ALA A 14 56.63 -16.19 -7.95
C ALA A 14 57.33 -14.85 -8.24
N THR A 15 56.70 -14.02 -9.07
CA THR A 15 56.72 -12.56 -8.94
C THR A 15 55.64 -11.94 -9.82
N VAL A 16 54.51 -11.53 -9.22
CA VAL A 16 53.59 -10.56 -9.83
C VAL A 16 53.03 -9.63 -8.75
N LEU A 17 53.58 -8.42 -8.73
CA LEU A 17 53.00 -7.10 -8.41
C LEU A 17 51.93 -7.04 -7.30
N ALA A 18 52.35 -6.62 -6.10
CA ALA A 18 51.47 -6.12 -5.06
C ALA A 18 51.03 -4.69 -5.41
N ASN A 19 49.81 -4.54 -5.94
CA ASN A 19 49.08 -3.28 -5.87
C ASN A 19 48.45 -3.19 -4.48
N THR A 20 48.90 -2.23 -3.67
CA THR A 20 48.22 -1.78 -2.45
C THR A 20 46.93 -1.07 -2.83
N GLY A 21 45.87 -1.84 -3.04
CA GLY A 21 44.49 -1.37 -2.98
C GLY A 21 43.87 -1.91 -1.69
N CYS A 22 43.37 -1.03 -0.83
CA CYS A 22 42.58 -1.41 0.33
C CYS A 22 41.38 -2.26 -0.13
N VAL A 23 41.45 -3.57 0.10
CA VAL A 23 40.28 -4.43 0.02
C VAL A 23 39.44 -4.12 1.25
N SER A 24 38.48 -3.20 1.08
CA SER A 24 37.30 -3.20 1.95
C SER A 24 36.66 -4.56 1.78
N ILE A 25 36.75 -5.40 2.81
CA ILE A 25 35.90 -6.59 2.92
C ILE A 25 34.49 -6.04 3.02
N ALA A 26 33.80 -5.98 1.89
CA ALA A 26 32.37 -5.74 1.87
C ALA A 26 31.75 -6.83 2.74
N ALA A 27 31.04 -6.42 3.79
CA ALA A 27 30.10 -7.28 4.47
C ALA A 27 29.22 -7.92 3.38
N PRO A 28 28.76 -9.18 3.55
CA PRO A 28 27.83 -9.76 2.60
C PRO A 28 26.64 -8.80 2.51
N ASP A 29 26.52 -8.10 1.39
CA ASP A 29 25.34 -7.33 1.07
C ASP A 29 24.21 -8.35 1.22
N LYS A 30 23.36 -8.13 2.22
CA LYS A 30 21.99 -8.60 2.13
C LYS A 30 21.44 -7.89 0.90
N GLN A 31 21.64 -8.51 -0.25
CA GLN A 31 20.85 -8.28 -1.44
C GLN A 31 19.45 -8.74 -1.04
N SER A 32 18.78 -7.85 -0.30
CA SER A 32 17.33 -7.78 -0.31
C SER A 32 17.04 -7.58 -1.77
N ASP A 33 16.62 -8.63 -2.46
CA ASP A 33 15.97 -8.50 -3.76
C ASP A 33 14.86 -7.47 -3.54
N ALA A 34 15.15 -6.23 -3.89
CA ALA A 34 14.16 -5.17 -3.90
C ALA A 34 13.18 -5.64 -4.96
N ALA A 35 12.05 -6.19 -4.51
CA ALA A 35 10.98 -6.61 -5.40
C ALA A 35 10.74 -5.47 -6.37
N THR A 36 11.07 -5.71 -7.65
CA THR A 36 10.92 -4.67 -8.67
C THR A 36 9.43 -4.52 -8.87
N CYS A 37 8.86 -3.43 -8.34
CA CYS A 37 7.44 -3.17 -8.44
C CYS A 37 7.04 -2.92 -9.90
N VAL A 38 5.87 -3.43 -10.27
CA VAL A 38 5.24 -3.21 -11.57
C VAL A 38 4.70 -1.78 -11.68
N SER A 39 4.23 -1.24 -10.55
CA SER A 39 3.76 0.15 -10.44
C SER A 39 3.99 0.72 -9.05
N GLU A 40 3.87 2.03 -8.90
CA GLU A 40 3.97 2.72 -7.62
C GLU A 40 2.69 3.52 -7.38
N PHE A 41 2.24 3.57 -6.12
CA PHE A 41 1.08 4.36 -5.72
C PHE A 41 1.34 5.03 -4.37
N HIS A 42 1.12 6.34 -4.30
CA HIS A 42 1.26 7.15 -3.08
C HIS A 42 -0.10 7.36 -2.45
N LEU A 43 -0.28 6.84 -1.24
CA LEU A 43 -1.46 7.13 -0.44
C LEU A 43 -1.39 8.56 0.11
N GLY A 44 -2.50 9.28 0.05
CA GLY A 44 -2.63 10.63 0.60
C GLY A 44 -2.31 11.77 -0.36
N ASP A 45 -2.03 11.50 -1.64
CA ASP A 45 -1.93 12.55 -2.66
C ASP A 45 -3.26 13.32 -2.76
N THR A 46 -3.19 14.64 -2.60
CA THR A 46 -4.35 15.51 -2.38
C THR A 46 -5.15 15.85 -3.64
N GLU A 47 -4.59 15.60 -4.83
CA GLU A 47 -5.24 15.82 -6.12
C GLU A 47 -5.45 14.48 -6.85
N GLY A 48 -6.40 13.70 -6.34
CA GLY A 48 -6.79 12.47 -7.02
C GLY A 48 -7.60 12.76 -8.31
N PRO A 49 -7.47 11.91 -9.34
CA PRO A 49 -8.08 12.12 -10.66
C PRO A 49 -9.61 12.10 -10.67
N LEU A 50 -10.26 11.58 -9.62
CA LEU A 50 -11.71 11.48 -9.54
C LEU A 50 -12.35 12.77 -9.02
N GLY A 51 -11.64 13.55 -8.21
CA GLY A 51 -12.10 14.83 -7.67
C GLY A 51 -11.93 14.97 -6.16
N SER A 52 -12.61 15.97 -5.57
CA SER A 52 -12.41 16.36 -4.17
C SER A 52 -12.84 15.27 -3.17
N MET A 53 -11.89 14.87 -2.34
CA MET A 53 -12.04 13.87 -1.27
C MET A 53 -12.96 14.36 -0.13
N PHE A 54 -12.87 15.62 0.27
CA PHE A 54 -13.70 16.17 1.35
C PHE A 54 -15.18 16.22 0.98
N LYS A 55 -15.50 16.66 -0.24
CA LYS A 55 -16.90 16.70 -0.72
C LYS A 55 -17.52 15.31 -0.71
N PHE A 56 -16.76 14.29 -1.10
CA PHE A 56 -17.22 12.89 -1.08
C PHE A 56 -17.53 12.41 0.35
N SER A 57 -16.63 12.66 1.31
CA SER A 57 -16.84 12.30 2.72
C SER A 57 -18.04 13.03 3.33
N ASP A 58 -18.17 14.34 3.10
CA ASP A 58 -19.30 15.14 3.60
C ASP A 58 -20.63 14.60 3.05
N ARG A 59 -20.66 14.29 1.75
CA ARG A 59 -21.85 13.73 1.10
C ARG A 59 -22.26 12.38 1.67
N ALA A 60 -21.28 11.53 2.01
CA ALA A 60 -21.54 10.24 2.64
C ALA A 60 -22.11 10.38 4.06
N ILE A 61 -21.59 11.34 4.84
CA ILE A 61 -22.12 11.68 6.17
C ILE A 61 -23.56 12.20 6.06
N ASP A 62 -23.84 13.08 5.10
CA ASP A 62 -25.20 13.59 4.86
C ASP A 62 -26.18 12.47 4.49
N ALA A 63 -25.76 11.53 3.62
CA ALA A 63 -26.57 10.38 3.26
C ALA A 63 -26.86 9.47 4.46
N ALA A 64 -25.85 9.23 5.31
CA ALA A 64 -26.04 8.51 6.56
C ALA A 64 -27.02 9.22 7.49
N ALA A 65 -26.89 10.54 7.65
CA ALA A 65 -27.75 11.36 8.50
C ALA A 65 -29.20 11.39 8.01
N ALA A 66 -29.42 11.41 6.70
CA ALA A 66 -30.74 11.32 6.07
C ALA A 66 -31.34 9.90 6.14
N GLY A 67 -30.51 8.86 6.21
CA GLY A 67 -30.96 7.46 6.22
C GLY A 67 -31.43 6.98 4.86
N THR A 68 -30.95 7.63 3.80
CA THR A 68 -31.24 7.28 2.42
C THR A 68 -30.32 6.13 1.99
N SER A 69 -30.88 5.06 1.44
CA SER A 69 -30.06 4.03 0.78
C SER A 69 -29.41 4.63 -0.47
N THR A 70 -28.14 4.29 -0.70
CA THR A 70 -27.31 4.83 -1.78
C THR A 70 -26.28 3.79 -2.18
N THR A 71 -25.48 4.09 -3.19
CA THR A 71 -24.26 3.35 -3.56
C THR A 71 -23.04 4.28 -3.51
N PHE A 72 -21.82 3.73 -3.54
CA PHE A 72 -20.62 4.55 -3.73
C PHE A 72 -20.68 5.31 -5.07
N ARG A 73 -21.23 4.70 -6.13
CA ARG A 73 -21.39 5.33 -7.43
C ARG A 73 -22.28 6.56 -7.37
N GLU A 74 -23.42 6.49 -6.69
CA GLU A 74 -24.31 7.64 -6.54
C GLU A 74 -23.69 8.75 -5.71
N LEU A 75 -22.98 8.40 -4.62
CA LEU A 75 -22.27 9.38 -3.78
C LEU A 75 -21.22 10.15 -4.57
N THR A 76 -20.33 9.42 -5.26
CA THR A 76 -19.24 10.00 -6.07
C THR A 76 -19.77 10.83 -7.25
N ARG A 77 -20.79 10.34 -7.99
CA ARG A 77 -21.45 11.12 -9.05
C ARG A 77 -22.05 12.43 -8.54
N SER A 78 -22.65 12.42 -7.35
CA SER A 78 -23.27 13.63 -6.78
C SER A 78 -22.27 14.73 -6.43
N VAL A 79 -20.97 14.39 -6.32
CA VAL A 79 -19.87 15.34 -6.13
C VAL A 79 -19.03 15.56 -7.40
N GLY A 80 -19.53 15.09 -8.55
CA GLY A 80 -18.94 15.30 -9.87
C GLY A 80 -17.80 14.35 -10.24
N TRP A 81 -17.63 13.25 -9.51
CA TRP A 81 -16.60 12.26 -9.86
C TRP A 81 -16.99 11.46 -11.11
N ARG A 82 -15.95 11.05 -11.84
CA ARG A 82 -16.07 10.13 -12.97
C ARG A 82 -16.29 8.69 -12.48
N ASP A 83 -16.83 7.86 -13.37
CA ASP A 83 -17.16 6.45 -13.12
C ASP A 83 -16.01 5.47 -13.47
N ASP A 84 -14.79 5.96 -13.65
CA ASP A 84 -13.60 5.19 -14.03
C ASP A 84 -12.92 4.50 -12.83
N TRP A 85 -13.76 3.86 -12.00
CA TRP A 85 -13.39 3.02 -10.85
C TRP A 85 -14.54 2.02 -10.58
N ASP A 86 -14.23 0.89 -9.94
CA ASP A 86 -15.17 -0.23 -9.76
C ASP A 86 -15.40 -0.66 -8.31
N ARG A 87 -14.45 -0.37 -7.41
CA ARG A 87 -14.54 -0.76 -5.99
C ARG A 87 -13.69 0.10 -5.09
N VAL A 88 -13.99 0.00 -3.80
CA VAL A 88 -13.30 0.68 -2.71
C VAL A 88 -12.77 -0.37 -1.74
N VAL A 89 -11.55 -0.16 -1.26
CA VAL A 89 -10.86 -0.99 -0.26
C VAL A 89 -10.60 -0.13 0.98
N ASP A 90 -10.86 -0.68 2.17
CA ASP A 90 -10.43 -0.05 3.43
C ASP A 90 -8.94 -0.33 3.68
N VAL A 91 -8.18 0.75 3.81
CA VAL A 91 -6.75 0.76 4.12
C VAL A 91 -6.59 1.23 5.57
N PRO A 92 -6.72 0.33 6.56
CA PRO A 92 -6.54 0.67 7.96
C PRO A 92 -5.10 1.04 8.29
N GLN A 93 -4.96 1.79 9.38
CA GLN A 93 -3.70 2.01 10.05
C GLN A 93 -2.93 0.70 10.27
N ASP A 94 -1.61 0.77 10.10
CA ASP A 94 -0.66 -0.33 10.30
C ASP A 94 -0.83 -1.52 9.33
N ILE A 95 -1.55 -1.34 8.22
CA ILE A 95 -1.64 -2.34 7.16
C ILE A 95 -0.27 -2.58 6.49
N THR A 96 0.01 -3.84 6.16
CA THR A 96 1.20 -4.22 5.41
C THR A 96 0.94 -4.17 3.91
N ALA A 97 1.99 -3.98 3.10
CA ALA A 97 1.88 -4.00 1.64
C ALA A 97 1.26 -5.31 1.12
N ALA A 98 1.67 -6.46 1.66
CA ALA A 98 1.14 -7.77 1.27
C ALA A 98 -0.34 -7.94 1.61
N GLU A 99 -0.77 -7.43 2.78
CA GLU A 99 -2.18 -7.44 3.16
C GLU A 99 -3.01 -6.50 2.28
N LEU A 100 -2.47 -5.32 1.92
CA LEU A 100 -3.16 -4.41 1.01
C LEU A 100 -3.30 -5.01 -0.40
N ASP A 101 -2.25 -5.65 -0.92
CA ASP A 101 -2.32 -6.36 -2.20
C ASP A 101 -3.40 -7.45 -2.17
N ARG A 102 -3.46 -8.24 -1.09
CA ARG A 102 -4.49 -9.28 -0.90
C ARG A 102 -5.91 -8.69 -0.91
N ARG A 103 -6.14 -7.62 -0.15
CA ARG A 103 -7.46 -6.96 -0.05
C ARG A 103 -7.87 -6.31 -1.37
N ALA A 104 -6.92 -5.69 -2.05
CA ALA A 104 -7.14 -4.99 -3.29
C ALA A 104 -7.18 -5.92 -4.51
N GLY A 105 -6.80 -7.19 -4.39
CA GLY A 105 -6.66 -8.08 -5.54
C GLY A 105 -5.58 -7.60 -6.52
N THR A 106 -4.56 -6.90 -6.02
CA THR A 106 -3.43 -6.38 -6.80
C THR A 106 -2.18 -7.21 -6.56
N ALA A 107 -1.18 -7.06 -7.43
CA ALA A 107 0.13 -7.66 -7.24
C ALA A 107 1.21 -6.72 -7.80
N GLY A 108 2.32 -6.58 -7.07
CA GLY A 108 3.47 -5.84 -7.55
C GLY A 108 3.31 -4.32 -7.48
N VAL A 109 2.44 -3.79 -6.61
CA VAL A 109 2.33 -2.36 -6.35
C VAL A 109 3.27 -1.95 -5.22
N CYS A 110 4.12 -0.97 -5.48
CA CYS A 110 4.91 -0.29 -4.45
C CYS A 110 4.02 0.72 -3.72
N TRP A 111 3.43 0.30 -2.60
CA TRP A 111 2.63 1.18 -1.75
C TRP A 111 3.52 2.16 -0.98
N LYS A 112 3.40 3.45 -1.27
CA LYS A 112 4.08 4.52 -0.54
C LYS A 112 3.12 5.17 0.45
N SER A 113 3.67 5.67 1.54
CA SER A 113 2.91 6.39 2.58
C SER A 113 1.76 5.57 3.20
N LEU A 114 1.98 4.27 3.40
CA LEU A 114 1.04 3.42 4.16
C LEU A 114 0.76 4.05 5.54
N PRO A 115 -0.51 4.11 5.97
CA PRO A 115 -0.87 4.73 7.24
C PRO A 115 -0.25 3.91 8.38
N ARG A 116 0.49 4.57 9.26
CA ARG A 116 1.20 3.93 10.39
C ARG A 116 0.96 4.76 11.64
N ARG A 117 0.90 4.11 12.81
CA ARG A 117 1.05 4.83 14.07
C ARG A 117 2.51 5.23 14.25
N THR A 118 2.74 6.52 14.49
CA THR A 118 4.01 6.99 15.04
C THR A 118 3.89 7.29 16.53
N GLY A 119 5.00 7.38 17.26
CA GLY A 119 5.02 7.38 18.73
C GLY A 119 4.09 8.40 19.41
N SER A 120 3.89 9.59 18.82
CA SER A 120 2.99 10.63 19.34
C SER A 120 1.51 10.42 19.01
N GLU A 121 1.17 9.43 18.18
CA GLU A 121 -0.19 9.19 17.67
C GLU A 121 -0.91 8.04 18.36
N TYR A 122 -0.28 7.38 19.34
CA TYR A 122 -0.93 6.29 20.09
C TYR A 122 -2.16 6.78 20.85
N ASP A 123 -2.13 8.02 21.32
CA ASP A 123 -3.26 8.71 21.95
C ASP A 123 -4.12 9.50 20.95
N GLY A 124 -3.74 9.50 19.67
CA GLY A 124 -4.40 10.24 18.58
C GLY A 124 -5.51 9.46 17.89
N PRO A 125 -6.32 10.13 17.04
CA PRO A 125 -7.36 9.48 16.25
C PRO A 125 -6.75 8.42 15.34
N ARG A 126 -7.46 7.30 15.20
CA ARG A 126 -7.08 6.29 14.19
C ARG A 126 -7.31 6.88 12.81
N HIS A 127 -6.44 6.55 11.87
CA HIS A 127 -6.57 7.05 10.51
C HIS A 127 -6.26 5.97 9.48
N GLY A 128 -6.64 6.23 8.25
CA GLY A 128 -6.37 5.35 7.13
C GLY A 128 -6.91 5.94 5.85
N TYR A 129 -7.10 5.10 4.84
CA TYR A 129 -7.61 5.54 3.54
C TYR A 129 -8.70 4.61 3.02
N TYR A 130 -9.61 5.18 2.23
CA TYR A 130 -10.42 4.46 1.27
C TYR A 130 -9.68 4.49 -0.07
N LEU A 131 -9.24 3.32 -0.56
CA LEU A 131 -8.55 3.18 -1.84
C LEU A 131 -9.56 2.81 -2.93
N PHE A 132 -9.62 3.62 -3.98
CA PHE A 132 -10.45 3.41 -5.16
C PHE A 132 -9.63 2.72 -6.24
N LEU A 133 -10.18 1.66 -6.83
CA LEU A 133 -9.52 0.88 -7.88
C LEU A 133 -10.35 0.79 -9.15
N ASN A 134 -9.67 0.56 -10.27
CA ASN A 134 -10.26 0.12 -11.53
C ASN A 134 -9.48 -1.13 -12.00
N GLY A 135 -10.11 -2.30 -11.99
CA GLY A 135 -9.41 -3.57 -12.14
C GLY A 135 -8.28 -3.68 -11.13
N ASN A 136 -7.06 -3.98 -11.56
CA ASN A 136 -5.91 -4.11 -10.66
C ASN A 136 -5.14 -2.79 -10.45
N GLN A 137 -5.70 -1.66 -10.90
CA GLN A 137 -5.02 -0.37 -10.85
C GLN A 137 -5.58 0.51 -9.72
N PRO A 138 -4.75 0.95 -8.75
CA PRO A 138 -5.14 1.97 -7.80
C PRO A 138 -5.27 3.33 -8.50
N ILE A 139 -6.36 4.06 -8.21
CA ILE A 139 -6.71 5.31 -8.90
C ILE A 139 -6.60 6.52 -7.98
N GLN A 140 -7.17 6.41 -6.78
CA GLN A 140 -7.23 7.50 -5.82
C GLN A 140 -7.38 6.94 -4.41
N SER A 141 -6.87 7.64 -3.42
CA SER A 141 -7.14 7.36 -2.01
C SER A 141 -7.82 8.53 -1.33
N THR A 142 -8.75 8.28 -0.41
CA THR A 142 -9.42 9.31 0.42
C THR A 142 -9.15 9.03 1.89
N PRO A 143 -8.57 9.96 2.67
CA PRO A 143 -8.31 9.72 4.08
C PRO A 143 -9.61 9.60 4.86
N TRP A 144 -9.56 8.83 5.94
CA TRP A 144 -10.57 8.81 6.97
C TRP A 144 -9.91 8.90 8.35
N PHE A 145 -10.66 9.42 9.32
CA PHE A 145 -10.22 9.56 10.71
C PHE A 145 -11.32 9.09 11.67
N ASP A 146 -10.92 8.39 12.74
CA ASP A 146 -11.80 7.84 13.76
C ASP A 146 -11.36 8.36 15.15
N PRO A 147 -12.27 8.96 15.94
CA PRO A 147 -13.70 9.13 15.65
C PRO A 147 -14.03 10.31 14.72
N GLY A 148 -15.12 10.19 13.95
CA GLY A 148 -15.85 11.34 13.37
C GLY A 148 -15.74 11.58 11.86
N GLN A 149 -14.70 11.10 11.19
CA GLN A 149 -14.53 11.23 9.73
C GLN A 149 -14.29 9.87 9.06
N ARG A 150 -15.06 8.87 9.50
CA ARG A 150 -15.07 7.51 8.94
C ARG A 150 -16.48 7.15 8.46
N PRO A 151 -16.90 7.65 7.28
CA PRO A 151 -18.27 7.52 6.79
C PRO A 151 -18.68 6.11 6.33
N PHE A 152 -17.73 5.16 6.23
CA PHE A 152 -18.03 3.80 5.78
C PHE A 152 -17.52 2.76 6.78
N ASP A 153 -18.44 1.89 7.21
CA ASP A 153 -18.19 0.64 7.91
C ASP A 153 -18.26 -0.52 6.91
N PHE A 154 -17.13 -1.20 6.71
CA PHE A 154 -17.03 -2.30 5.74
C PHE A 154 -17.55 -3.63 6.30
N GLN A 155 -17.91 -3.71 7.58
CA GLN A 155 -18.38 -4.93 8.25
C GLN A 155 -17.46 -6.15 8.04
N GLY A 156 -16.15 -5.92 8.06
CA GLY A 156 -15.14 -6.96 7.87
C GLY A 156 -14.95 -7.40 6.42
N ARG A 157 -15.62 -6.79 5.44
CA ARG A 157 -15.34 -7.01 4.01
C ARG A 157 -14.01 -6.35 3.64
N ASP A 158 -13.23 -7.02 2.79
CA ASP A 158 -11.97 -6.44 2.27
C ASP A 158 -12.24 -5.29 1.28
N GLN A 159 -13.35 -5.37 0.54
CA GLN A 159 -13.72 -4.42 -0.50
C GLN A 159 -15.23 -4.29 -0.66
N ILE A 160 -15.67 -3.15 -1.20
CA ILE A 160 -17.07 -2.87 -1.56
C ILE A 160 -17.11 -2.37 -3.01
N PHE A 161 -17.94 -2.98 -3.86
CA PHE A 161 -18.09 -2.57 -5.25
C PHE A 161 -18.91 -1.29 -5.37
N ALA A 162 -18.67 -0.52 -6.43
CA ALA A 162 -19.26 0.79 -6.69
C ALA A 162 -20.80 0.82 -6.55
N ASP A 163 -21.45 -0.23 -7.03
CA ASP A 163 -22.91 -0.37 -7.09
C ASP A 163 -23.48 -1.19 -5.92
N THR A 164 -22.67 -1.52 -4.92
CA THR A 164 -23.15 -2.21 -3.70
C THR A 164 -24.08 -1.26 -2.92
N PRO A 165 -25.31 -1.70 -2.59
CA PRO A 165 -26.20 -0.92 -1.74
C PRO A 165 -25.56 -0.64 -0.38
N LEU A 166 -25.64 0.62 0.02
CA LEU A 166 -25.21 1.13 1.30
C LEU A 166 -26.43 1.62 2.08
N VAL A 167 -26.47 1.26 3.35
CA VAL A 167 -27.53 1.62 4.29
C VAL A 167 -26.93 2.26 5.54
N ARG A 168 -27.77 2.97 6.30
CA ARG A 168 -27.37 3.62 7.55
C ARG A 168 -26.80 2.60 8.54
N ALA A 169 -25.59 2.85 9.03
CA ALA A 169 -24.96 2.16 10.16
C ALA A 169 -24.98 3.00 11.45
N GLY A 170 -25.03 4.33 11.31
CA GLY A 170 -25.09 5.28 12.43
C GLY A 170 -25.53 6.67 11.93
N SER A 171 -25.38 7.70 12.76
CA SER A 171 -25.70 9.08 12.35
C SER A 171 -24.75 9.63 11.28
N THR A 172 -23.53 9.10 11.19
CA THR A 172 -22.46 9.59 10.29
C THR A 172 -21.86 8.49 9.42
N ALA A 173 -22.37 7.26 9.50
CA ALA A 173 -21.78 6.11 8.83
C ALA A 173 -22.81 5.31 8.00
N LEU A 174 -22.35 4.86 6.85
CA LEU A 174 -23.00 3.90 5.96
C LEU A 174 -22.27 2.55 6.04
N ARG A 175 -22.99 1.47 5.74
CA ARG A 175 -22.44 0.12 5.60
C ARG A 175 -23.07 -0.59 4.41
N PRO A 176 -22.42 -1.61 3.83
CA PRO A 176 -23.07 -2.53 2.92
C PRO A 176 -24.33 -3.13 3.55
N GLU A 177 -25.38 -3.28 2.74
CA GLU A 177 -26.56 -4.08 3.10
C GLU A 177 -26.21 -5.58 3.29
#